data_AF-A0A0W1KMR7-F1
#
_entry.id   AF-A0A0W1KMR7-F1
#
_cell.length_a   1.000
_cell.length_b   1.000
_cell.length_c   1.000
_cell.angle_alpha   90.00
_cell.angle_beta   90.00
_cell.angle_gamma   90.00
#
_symmetry.space_group_name_H-M   'P 1'
#
loop_
_entity.id
_entity.type
_entity.pdbx_description
1 polymer ?
#
loop_
_entity_poly.entity_id
_entity_poly.type
_entity_poly.pdbx_seq_one_letter_code
_entity_poly.pdbx_strand_id
1 'polypeptide(L)'
;MLNDRRLLAVRRGPNRALMISVDQIATKDGSDVALPSLHGTLTMLADRGFDEEEAFAWLHTDESELGVAPIDALRAGHHRAVRRVILGLG
;
A
#
# COMPACT_ATOMS: atom_id res chain seq x y z
N MET A 1 2.07 2.61 -15.23
CA MET A 1 2.50 2.78 -13.82
C MET A 1 1.33 2.99 -12.87
N LEU A 2 0.51 4.06 -12.99
CA LEU A 2 -0.68 4.24 -12.14
C LEU A 2 -1.81 3.23 -12.44
N ASN A 3 -2.17 3.02 -13.72
CA ASN A 3 -3.23 2.08 -14.10
C ASN A 3 -2.96 0.60 -13.78
N ASP A 4 -1.69 0.23 -13.53
CA ASP A 4 -1.32 -1.16 -13.24
C ASP A 4 -1.31 -1.46 -11.73
N ARG A 5 -1.87 -0.59 -10.88
CA ARG A 5 -1.79 -0.70 -9.41
C ARG A 5 -0.36 -0.89 -8.90
N ARG A 6 0.63 -0.24 -9.53
CA ARG A 6 2.02 -0.25 -9.02
C ARG A 6 2.25 0.82 -7.95
N LEU A 7 1.42 1.86 -7.97
CA LEU A 7 1.37 2.91 -6.97
C LEU A 7 -0.10 3.19 -6.67
N LEU A 8 -0.36 3.56 -5.42
CA LEU A 8 -1.65 4.02 -4.95
C LEU A 8 -1.61 5.54 -4.84
N ALA A 9 -2.50 6.20 -5.57
CA ALA A 9 -2.65 7.64 -5.50
C ALA A 9 -4.02 7.99 -4.94
N VAL A 10 -4.08 9.01 -4.10
CA VAL A 10 -5.33 9.51 -3.51
C VAL A 10 -5.49 10.99 -3.79
N ARG A 11 -6.73 11.46 -3.90
CA ARG A 11 -7.02 12.88 -4.06
C ARG A 11 -7.05 13.57 -2.71
N ARG A 12 -6.28 14.65 -2.55
CA ARG A 12 -6.13 15.34 -1.26
C ARG A 12 -6.07 16.86 -1.42
N GLY A 13 -6.40 17.56 -0.34
CA GLY A 13 -6.39 19.03 -0.26
C GLY A 13 -7.54 19.71 -1.02
N PRO A 14 -7.61 21.06 -0.97
CA PRO A 14 -8.73 21.84 -1.52
C PRO A 14 -8.90 21.68 -3.03
N ASN A 15 -7.81 21.41 -3.76
CA ASN A 15 -7.83 21.24 -5.21
C ASN A 15 -8.00 19.78 -5.65
N ARG A 16 -8.19 18.83 -4.72
CA ARG A 16 -8.30 17.37 -5.00
C ARG A 16 -7.15 16.86 -5.89
N ALA A 17 -5.94 17.39 -5.65
CA ALA A 17 -4.75 17.01 -6.39
C ALA A 17 -4.43 15.53 -6.14
N LEU A 18 -3.99 14.83 -7.19
CA LEU A 18 -3.59 13.43 -7.09
C LEU A 18 -2.20 13.35 -6.43
N MET A 19 -2.11 12.64 -5.30
CA MET A 19 -0.88 12.53 -4.51
C MET A 19 -0.52 11.07 -4.23
N ILE A 20 0.77 10.77 -4.18
CA ILE A 20 1.33 9.46 -3.83
C ILE A 20 2.18 9.64 -2.58
N SER A 21 2.07 8.71 -1.62
CA SER A 21 2.94 8.74 -0.44
C SER A 21 4.37 8.32 -0.81
N VAL A 22 5.37 9.01 -0.26
CA VAL A 22 6.79 8.61 -0.38
C VAL A 22 7.03 7.21 0.19
N ASP A 23 6.15 6.73 1.09
CA ASP A 23 6.21 5.40 1.70
C ASP A 23 6.08 4.24 0.69
N GLN A 24 5.59 4.56 -0.50
CA GLN A 24 5.44 3.62 -1.61
C GLN A 24 6.69 3.53 -2.49
N ILE A 25 7.74 4.31 -2.20
CA ILE A 25 8.99 4.35 -2.98
C ILE A 25 10.11 3.68 -2.19
N ALA A 26 10.86 2.81 -2.86
CA ALA A 26 12.05 2.16 -2.34
C ALA A 26 13.24 2.43 -3.28
N THR A 27 14.45 2.40 -2.75
CA THR A 27 15.66 2.50 -3.56
C THR A 27 16.16 1.09 -3.90
N LYS A 28 16.36 0.82 -5.18
CA LYS A 28 16.94 -0.43 -5.69
C LYS A 28 18.01 -0.09 -6.70
N ASP A 29 19.21 -0.64 -6.51
CA ASP A 29 20.35 -0.44 -7.42
C ASP A 29 20.64 1.06 -7.68
N GLY A 30 20.49 1.89 -6.65
CA GLY A 30 20.71 3.35 -6.73
C GLY A 30 19.60 4.13 -7.44
N SER A 31 18.48 3.50 -7.78
CA SER A 31 17.32 4.14 -8.43
C SER A 31 16.06 4.01 -7.58
N ASP A 32 15.22 5.03 -7.63
CA ASP A 32 13.90 5.00 -6.99
C ASP A 32 12.92 4.16 -7.80
N VAL A 33 12.30 3.19 -7.12
CA VAL A 33 11.31 2.27 -7.68
C VAL A 33 10.10 2.20 -6.77
N ALA A 34 8.95 1.80 -7.31
CA ALA A 34 7.81 1.44 -6.48
C ALA A 34 8.19 0.28 -5.54
N LEU A 35 7.72 0.33 -4.30
CA LEU A 35 7.91 -0.70 -3.29
C LEU A 35 7.47 -2.06 -3.87
N PRO A 36 8.38 -3.03 -4.09
CA PRO A 36 8.09 -4.20 -4.92
C PRO A 36 6.90 -5.04 -4.43
N SER A 37 6.73 -5.12 -3.12
CA SER A 37 5.62 -5.85 -2.50
C SER A 37 4.27 -5.15 -2.61
N LEU A 38 4.24 -3.84 -2.88
CA LEU A 38 3.03 -3.02 -2.88
C LEU A 38 2.05 -3.45 -3.96
N HIS A 39 2.53 -3.75 -5.17
CA HIS A 39 1.66 -4.13 -6.29
C HIS A 39 0.76 -5.33 -5.95
N GLY A 40 1.36 -6.40 -5.42
CA GLY A 40 0.59 -7.59 -5.03
C GLY A 40 -0.37 -7.32 -3.86
N THR A 41 0.02 -6.44 -2.93
CA THR A 41 -0.84 -6.01 -1.81
C THR A 41 -2.06 -5.24 -2.34
N LEU A 42 -1.87 -4.28 -3.24
CA LEU A 42 -2.95 -3.48 -3.82
C LEU A 42 -3.91 -4.34 -4.66
N THR A 43 -3.40 -5.34 -5.37
CA THR A 43 -4.24 -6.32 -6.06
C THR A 43 -5.13 -7.08 -5.08
N MET A 44 -4.56 -7.61 -3.98
CA MET A 44 -5.35 -8.36 -3.00
C MET A 44 -6.39 -7.50 -2.29
N LEU A 45 -6.08 -6.24 -1.97
CA LEU A 45 -7.06 -5.31 -1.39
C LEU A 45 -8.20 -5.01 -2.36
N ALA A 46 -7.87 -4.80 -3.65
CA ALA A 46 -8.89 -4.60 -4.68
C ALA A 46 -9.78 -5.84 -4.87
N ASP A 47 -9.23 -7.05 -4.78
CA ASP A 47 -9.99 -8.31 -4.81
C ASP A 47 -10.94 -8.44 -3.59
N ARG A 48 -10.64 -7.73 -2.49
CA ARG A 48 -11.52 -7.58 -1.32
C ARG A 48 -12.46 -6.37 -1.42
N GLY A 49 -12.49 -5.69 -2.56
CA GLY A 49 -13.41 -4.58 -2.81
C GLY A 49 -12.95 -3.22 -2.27
N PHE A 50 -11.73 -3.10 -1.74
CA PHE A 50 -11.21 -1.84 -1.24
C PHE A 50 -11.00 -0.85 -2.38
N ASP A 51 -11.49 0.37 -2.22
CA ASP A 51 -11.17 1.48 -3.10
C ASP A 51 -9.79 2.11 -2.78
N GLU A 52 -9.42 3.16 -3.52
CA GLU A 52 -8.12 3.81 -3.34
C GLU A 52 -7.95 4.50 -1.99
N GLU A 53 -9.03 5.08 -1.46
CA GLU A 53 -9.03 5.79 -0.18
C GLU A 53 -9.02 4.80 0.99
N GLU A 54 -9.80 3.72 0.90
CA GLU A 54 -9.84 2.62 1.86
C GLU A 54 -8.50 1.88 1.92
N ALA A 55 -7.93 1.53 0.76
CA ALA A 55 -6.62 0.90 0.68
C ALA A 55 -5.53 1.81 1.27
N PHE A 56 -5.61 3.13 1.02
CA PHE A 56 -4.66 4.08 1.57
C PHE A 56 -4.80 4.16 3.09
N ALA A 57 -6.03 4.27 3.59
CA ALA A 57 -6.29 4.33 5.03
C ALA A 57 -5.79 3.07 5.72
N TRP A 58 -6.10 1.89 5.19
CA TRP A 58 -5.65 0.62 5.74
C TRP A 58 -4.12 0.49 5.74
N LEU A 59 -3.45 0.86 4.64
CA LEU A 59 -1.99 0.79 4.55
C LEU A 59 -1.25 1.66 5.59
N HIS A 60 -1.86 2.78 6.02
CA HIS A 60 -1.23 3.77 6.91
C HIS A 60 -1.89 3.82 8.30
N THR A 61 -2.70 2.82 8.66
CA THR A 61 -3.29 2.68 10.01
C THR A 61 -2.69 1.44 10.67
N ASP A 62 -2.40 1.53 11.97
CA ASP A 62 -1.87 0.39 12.72
C ASP A 62 -2.79 -0.82 12.63
N GLU A 63 -2.19 -1.96 12.28
CA GLU A 63 -2.89 -3.23 12.20
C GLU A 63 -2.49 -4.11 13.38
N SER A 64 -3.49 -4.53 14.16
CA SER A 64 -3.31 -5.28 15.40
C SER A 64 -2.53 -6.59 15.23
N GLU A 65 -2.78 -7.32 14.14
CA GLU A 65 -2.07 -8.56 13.82
C GLU A 65 -0.62 -8.34 13.38
N LEU A 66 -0.30 -7.15 12.86
CA LEU A 66 1.06 -6.77 12.45
C LEU A 66 1.82 -6.05 13.57
N GLY A 67 1.10 -5.43 14.51
CA GLY A 67 1.62 -4.55 15.55
C GLY A 67 2.12 -3.19 15.05
N VAL A 68 1.96 -2.90 13.75
CA VAL A 68 2.40 -1.68 13.05
C VAL A 68 1.48 -1.43 11.85
N ALA A 69 1.60 -0.28 11.20
CA ALA A 69 0.95 -0.03 9.93
C ALA A 69 1.43 -1.01 8.83
N PRO A 70 0.55 -1.50 7.94
CA PRO A 70 0.92 -2.41 6.87
C PRO A 70 2.03 -1.88 5.94
N ILE A 71 2.08 -0.57 5.67
CA ILE A 71 3.13 0.02 4.84
C ILE A 71 4.53 -0.15 5.46
N ASP A 72 4.63 -0.01 6.79
CA ASP A 72 5.88 -0.20 7.53
C ASP A 72 6.31 -1.66 7.51
N ALA A 73 5.37 -2.58 7.70
CA ALA A 73 5.62 -4.02 7.57
C ALA A 73 6.09 -4.39 6.15
N LEU A 74 5.52 -3.78 5.10
CA LEU A 74 5.98 -3.98 3.73
C LEU A 74 7.41 -3.45 3.52
N ARG A 75 7.73 -2.26 4.05
CA ARG A 75 9.09 -1.68 3.98
C ARG A 75 10.12 -2.54 4.71
N ALA A 76 9.74 -3.18 5.82
CA ALA A 76 10.55 -4.14 6.54
C ALA A 76 10.64 -5.53 5.85
N GLY A 77 10.00 -5.71 4.70
CA GLY A 77 10.03 -6.96 3.94
C GLY A 77 9.04 -8.02 4.41
N HIS A 78 8.16 -7.72 5.38
CA HIS A 78 7.19 -8.65 5.97
C HIS A 78 5.91 -8.85 5.15
N HIS A 79 6.00 -8.77 3.82
CA HIS A 79 4.87 -8.91 2.90
C HIS A 79 4.03 -10.18 3.09
N ARG A 80 4.61 -11.29 3.56
CA ARG A 80 3.85 -12.52 3.85
C ARG A 80 2.88 -12.35 5.03
N ALA A 81 3.27 -11.59 6.05
CA ALA A 81 2.41 -11.28 7.19
C ALA A 81 1.27 -10.36 6.75
N VAL A 82 1.59 -9.30 5.99
CA VAL A 82 0.60 -8.38 5.42
C VAL A 82 -0.45 -9.13 4.59
N ARG A 83 -0.01 -10.03 3.71
CA ARG A 83 -0.94 -10.85 2.90
C ARG A 83 -1.82 -11.76 3.74
N ARG A 84 -1.32 -12.28 4.87
CA ARG A 84 -2.13 -13.10 5.78
C ARG A 84 -3.27 -12.30 6.39
N VAL A 85 -3.00 -11.07 6.83
CA VAL A 85 -4.05 -10.19 7.35
C VAL A 85 -5.10 -9.91 6.27
N ILE A 86 -4.66 -9.57 5.04
CA ILE A 86 -5.59 -9.32 3.94
C ILE A 86 -6.48 -10.55 3.68
N LEU A 87 -5.94 -11.77 3.81
CA LEU A 87 -6.75 -12.98 3.64
C LEU A 87 -7.89 -13.10 4.66
N GLY A 88 -7.75 -12.50 5.84
CA GLY A 88 -8.77 -12.45 6.90
C GLY A 88 -9.77 -11.30 6.79
N LEU A 89 -9.57 -10.31 5.91
CA LEU A 89 -10.49 -9.17 5.75
C LEU A 89 -11.79 -9.60 5.02
N GLY A 90 -12.92 -9.60 5.73
CA GLY A 90 -14.22 -10.02 5.18
C GLY A 90 -14.94 -8.95 4.39
#